data_AF-A0A745W8W1-F1
#
_entry.id   AF-A0A745W8W1-F1
#
_cell.length_a   1.000
_cell.length_b   1.000
_cell.length_c   1.000
_cell.angle_alpha   90.00
_cell.angle_beta   90.00
_cell.angle_gamma   90.00
#
_symmetry.space_group_name_H-M   'P 1'
#
loop_
_entity.id
_entity.type
_entity.pdbx_description
1 polymer ?
#
loop_
_entity_poly.entity_id
_entity_poly.type
_entity_poly.pdbx_seq_one_letter_code
_entity_poly.pdbx_strand_id
1 'polypeptide(L)' 'DSIRQQALPAYSRNTVVESTQFTNQGTMAGAALVKDAMYNGSLLIRLLQG' A
#
# COMPACT_ATOMS: atom_id res chain seq x y z
N ASP A 1 -0.12 17.73 18.14
CA ASP A 1 0.23 16.89 19.30
C ASP A 1 -0.80 15.86 19.76
N SER A 2 -2.02 15.84 19.23
CA SER A 2 -3.09 14.92 19.68
C SER A 2 -2.70 13.43 19.62
N ILE A 3 -1.97 12.99 18.60
CA ILE A 3 -1.51 11.58 18.49
C ILE A 3 -0.63 11.18 19.67
N ARG A 4 0.27 12.06 20.14
CA ARG A 4 1.16 11.77 21.27
C ARG A 4 0.43 11.77 22.61
N GLN A 5 -0.65 12.54 22.72
CA GLN A 5 -1.41 12.70 23.96
C GLN A 5 -2.56 11.70 24.10
N GLN A 6 -3.06 11.15 22.99
CA GLN A 6 -4.28 10.33 22.96
C GLN A 6 -4.02 8.87 22.55
N ALA A 7 -2.83 8.53 22.04
CA ALA A 7 -2.43 7.16 21.75
C ALA A 7 -1.55 6.59 22.86
N LEU A 8 -1.53 5.25 22.98
CA LEU A 8 -0.64 4.55 23.88
C LEU A 8 0.82 5.00 23.65
N PRO A 9 1.57 5.43 24.69
CA PRO A 9 2.89 6.02 24.51
C PRO A 9 3.90 5.12 23.78
N ALA A 10 3.77 3.79 23.93
CA ALA A 10 4.60 2.82 23.21
C ALA A 10 4.45 2.91 21.68
N TYR A 11 3.28 3.30 21.18
CA TYR A 11 2.99 3.38 19.74
C TYR A 11 3.23 4.76 19.15
N SER A 12 3.17 5.83 19.94
CA SER A 12 3.30 7.21 19.46
C SER A 12 4.68 7.85 19.67
N ARG A 13 5.56 7.22 20.48
CA ARG A 13 6.87 7.78 20.85
C ARG A 13 7.74 8.15 19.65
N ASN A 14 7.77 7.31 18.62
CA ASN A 14 8.61 7.47 17.43
C ASN A 14 7.81 7.68 16.14
N THR A 15 6.52 8.05 16.22
CA THR A 15 5.71 8.30 15.03
C THR A 15 6.12 9.62 14.38
N VAL A 16 6.48 9.55 13.10
CA VAL A 16 6.78 10.71 12.25
C VAL A 16 5.54 11.06 11.45
N VAL A 17 5.16 12.34 11.45
CA VAL A 17 4.07 12.86 10.61
C VAL A 17 4.70 13.68 9.50
N GLU A 18 4.48 13.27 8.26
CA GLU A 18 5.08 13.86 7.07
C GLU A 18 4.05 13.98 5.94
N SER A 19 4.34 14.86 4.98
CA SER A 19 3.52 14.97 3.76
C SER A 19 3.77 13.76 2.86
N THR A 20 2.72 13.31 2.15
CA THR A 20 2.89 12.34 1.07
C THR A 20 3.87 12.87 0.02
N GLN A 21 4.74 12.00 -0.48
CA GLN A 21 5.67 12.31 -1.56
C GLN A 21 4.96 12.40 -2.92
N PHE A 22 3.89 11.61 -3.10
CA PHE A 22 3.16 11.53 -4.36
C PHE A 22 1.74 12.05 -4.18
N THR A 23 1.32 12.88 -5.12
CA THR A 23 -0.11 13.04 -5.40
C THR A 23 -0.55 11.80 -6.16
N ASN A 24 -1.55 11.08 -5.65
CA ASN A 24 -2.00 9.79 -6.19
C ASN A 24 -2.78 9.91 -7.52
N GLN A 25 -2.17 10.54 -8.52
CA GLN A 25 -2.68 10.66 -9.89
C GLN A 25 -2.04 9.61 -10.83
N GLY A 26 -1.18 8.72 -10.30
CA GLY A 26 -0.50 7.68 -11.06
C GLY A 26 -1.24 6.33 -11.05
N THR A 27 -0.76 5.39 -11.88
CA THR A 27 -1.36 4.05 -12.05
C THR A 27 -0.66 2.95 -11.25
N MET A 28 0.30 3.30 -10.40
CA MET A 28 1.18 2.35 -9.69
C MET A 28 0.41 1.34 -8.83
N ALA A 29 -0.69 1.76 -8.19
CA ALA A 29 -1.55 0.86 -7.42
C ALA A 29 -2.12 -0.28 -8.29
N GLY A 30 -2.44 -0.01 -9.57
CA GLY A 30 -2.91 -1.02 -10.51
C GLY A 30 -1.85 -2.06 -10.86
N ALA A 31 -0.58 -1.66 -10.93
CA ALA A 31 0.53 -2.60 -11.18
C ALA A 31 0.67 -3.63 -10.05
N ALA A 32 0.37 -3.24 -8.80
CA ALA A 32 0.38 -4.18 -7.67
C ALA A 32 -0.69 -5.27 -7.81
N LEU A 33 -1.88 -4.94 -8.33
CA LEU A 33 -2.96 -5.90 -8.57
C LEU A 33 -2.58 -6.91 -9.65
N VAL A 34 -1.93 -6.45 -10.72
CA VAL A 34 -1.42 -7.36 -11.77
C VAL A 34 -0.41 -8.32 -11.20
N LYS A 35 0.53 -7.83 -10.37
CA LYS A 35 1.54 -8.66 -9.72
C LYS A 35 0.93 -9.70 -8.78
N ASP A 36 -0.06 -9.32 -7.99
CA ASP A 36 -0.81 -10.26 -7.14
C ASP A 36 -1.49 -11.35 -7.96
N ALA A 37 -2.19 -10.96 -9.03
CA ALA A 37 -2.87 -11.90 -9.93
C ALA A 37 -1.90 -12.86 -10.65
N MET A 38 -0.66 -12.43 -10.91
CA MET A 38 0.39 -13.31 -11.40
C MET A 38 0.86 -14.31 -10.34
N TYR A 39 1.13 -13.84 -9.11
CA TYR A 39 1.62 -14.69 -8.04
C TYR A 39 0.57 -15.68 -7.53
N ASN A 40 -0.69 -15.28 -7.47
CA ASN A 40 -1.78 -16.18 -7.13
C ASN A 40 -2.20 -17.10 -8.30
N GLY A 41 -1.59 -16.95 -9.48
CA GLY A 41 -1.78 -17.80 -10.66
C GLY A 41 -3.05 -17.53 -11.46
N SER A 42 -3.98 -16.72 -10.97
CA SER A 42 -5.26 -16.46 -11.66
C SER A 42 -5.05 -15.78 -13.02
N LEU A 43 -4.10 -14.84 -13.12
CA LEU A 43 -3.78 -14.19 -14.38
C LEU A 43 -2.98 -15.11 -15.30
N LEU A 44 -2.07 -15.92 -14.76
CA LEU A 44 -1.29 -16.88 -15.55
C LEU A 44 -2.18 -17.90 -16.26
N ILE A 45 -3.18 -18.44 -15.56
CA ILE A 45 -4.15 -19.38 -16.15
C ILE A 45 -4.90 -18.72 -17.32
N ARG A 46 -5.35 -17.48 -17.16
CA ARG A 46 -6.04 -16.75 -18.24
C ARG A 46 -5.11 -16.51 -19.44
N LEU A 47 -3.87 -16.10 -19.20
CA LEU A 47 -2.89 -15.87 -20.26
C LEU A 47 -2.54 -17.14 -21.05
N LEU A 48 -2.57 -18.31 -20.40
CA LEU A 48 -2.34 -19.60 -21.07
C LEU A 48 -3.51 -20.04 -21.96
N GLN A 49 -4.71 -19.49 -21.75
CA GLN A 49 -5.91 -19.86 -22.51
C GLN A 49 -6.07 -19.08 -23.81
N GLY A 50 -5.35 -17.96 -23.99
CA GLY A 50 -5.44 -17.08 -25.16
C GLY A 50 -6.56 -16.06 -25.04
#